data_AF-A0A7T1HIJ7-F1
#
_entry.id   AF-A0A7T1HIJ7-F1
#
_cell.length_a   1.000
_cell.length_b   1.000
_cell.length_c   1.000
_cell.angle_alpha   90.00
_cell.angle_beta   90.00
_cell.angle_gamma   90.00
#
_symmetry.space_group_name_H-M   'P 1'
#
loop_
_entity.id
_entity.type
_entity.pdbx_description
1 polymer ?
#
loop_
_entity_poly.entity_id
_entity_poly.type
_entity_poly.pdbx_seq_one_letter_code
_entity_poly.pdbx_strand_id
1 'polypeptide(L)'
;MVAKGASRGPVEALGTTALLLALPALISSRYGAALAAVSPVPPFPPSPALAAPAIAVARPAPRAVRYPLTRQRRALLATIRFAEGTWAGGSPDGYRTLYGGELVPSLELHPDIVVVKRYASAAAGAYQMLPATWKAASSRLGLRGFGPANQDQAALYLVDQRGALASVDRGQLSDDAMARLAGEWASFPLHHGGSAYGQPVKRAGELRRFFDAQLRGQTQPAAASRLG
;
A
#
# COMPACT_ATOMS: atom_id res chain seq x y z
N MET A 1 -5.88 80.78 -16.58
CA MET A 1 -6.53 81.93 -15.92
C MET A 1 -7.95 82.01 -16.49
N VAL A 2 -8.98 82.15 -15.63
CA VAL A 2 -10.43 82.22 -15.94
C VAL A 2 -11.06 80.86 -16.34
N ALA A 3 -11.78 80.10 -15.50
CA ALA A 3 -12.92 80.33 -14.59
C ALA A 3 -14.31 80.14 -15.25
N LYS A 4 -15.16 79.36 -14.54
CA LYS A 4 -16.64 79.32 -14.51
C LYS A 4 -17.35 79.05 -15.85
N GLY A 5 -18.26 78.07 -15.96
CA GLY A 5 -19.28 77.66 -15.00
C GLY A 5 -20.63 78.20 -15.47
N ALA A 6 -21.54 77.32 -15.90
CA ALA A 6 -22.96 77.66 -16.04
C ALA A 6 -23.81 76.39 -15.91
N SER A 7 -24.58 76.37 -14.82
CA SER A 7 -25.62 75.43 -14.46
C SER A 7 -26.92 75.75 -15.20
N ARG A 8 -27.61 74.73 -15.72
CA ARG A 8 -29.08 74.69 -15.86
C ARG A 8 -29.54 73.22 -15.73
N GLY A 9 -30.25 72.89 -14.67
CA GLY A 9 -31.25 71.81 -14.68
C GLY A 9 -32.62 72.38 -15.07
N PRO A 10 -33.74 71.64 -14.85
CA PRO A 10 -33.89 70.20 -14.68
C PRO A 10 -34.86 69.60 -15.73
N VAL A 11 -34.86 68.28 -15.90
CA VAL A 11 -36.05 67.56 -16.37
C VAL A 11 -36.19 66.27 -15.57
N GLU A 12 -37.36 66.13 -14.99
CA GLU A 12 -37.77 65.04 -14.12
C GLU A 12 -37.78 63.70 -14.87
N ALA A 13 -37.25 62.66 -14.23
CA ALA A 13 -37.51 61.28 -14.59
C ALA A 13 -37.94 60.52 -13.32
N LEU A 14 -39.26 60.33 -13.28
CA LEU A 14 -40.05 59.32 -12.59
C LEU A 14 -39.25 58.19 -11.90
N GLY A 15 -39.59 57.99 -10.63
CA GLY A 15 -38.96 57.02 -9.76
C GLY A 15 -39.28 55.56 -10.08
N THR A 16 -38.53 54.70 -9.43
CA THR A 16 -39.00 53.40 -8.95
C THR A 16 -37.99 52.90 -7.92
N THR A 17 -38.46 52.89 -6.68
CA THR A 17 -37.79 52.37 -5.49
C THR A 17 -37.70 50.85 -5.61
N ALA A 18 -36.52 50.29 -5.84
CA ALA A 18 -36.29 48.85 -5.74
C ALA A 18 -35.76 48.49 -4.36
N LEU A 19 -36.68 48.00 -3.53
CA LEU A 19 -36.50 47.45 -2.20
C LEU A 19 -35.71 46.12 -2.24
N LEU A 20 -34.73 45.98 -1.36
CA LEU A 20 -34.03 44.73 -1.05
C LEU A 20 -35.00 43.60 -0.72
N LEU A 21 -34.84 42.44 -1.36
CA LEU A 21 -35.19 41.15 -0.76
C LEU A 21 -34.07 40.14 -0.99
N ALA A 22 -33.56 39.67 0.15
CA ALA A 22 -32.50 38.68 0.28
C ALA A 22 -32.91 37.32 -0.32
N LEU A 23 -31.95 36.66 -0.96
CA LEU A 23 -32.05 35.29 -1.43
C LEU A 23 -31.84 34.30 -0.27
N PRO A 24 -32.75 33.36 0.01
CA PRO A 24 -32.38 32.12 0.67
C PRO A 24 -32.09 31.06 -0.40
N ALA A 25 -30.81 30.77 -0.62
CA ALA A 25 -30.41 29.57 -1.33
C ALA A 25 -30.63 28.34 -0.43
N LEU A 26 -31.77 27.69 -0.59
CA LEU A 26 -32.05 26.36 -0.06
C LEU A 26 -31.21 25.33 -0.83
N ILE A 27 -30.01 25.01 -0.35
CA ILE A 27 -29.34 23.77 -0.73
C ILE A 27 -29.86 22.67 0.20
N SER A 28 -30.89 21.97 -0.27
CA SER A 28 -31.12 20.60 0.15
C SER A 28 -30.01 19.73 -0.43
N SER A 29 -29.17 19.12 0.41
CA SER A 29 -28.98 17.67 0.35
C SER A 29 -28.10 17.21 1.50
N ARG A 30 -28.56 16.15 2.14
CA ARG A 30 -28.06 15.60 3.38
C ARG A 30 -26.76 14.87 3.11
N TYR A 31 -25.64 15.42 3.58
CA TYR A 31 -24.46 14.62 3.86
C TYR A 31 -24.74 13.79 5.12
N GLY A 32 -25.51 12.72 4.95
CA GLY A 32 -25.48 11.60 5.88
C GLY A 32 -24.09 10.99 5.79
N ALA A 33 -23.31 11.14 6.85
CA ALA A 33 -22.05 10.42 7.02
C ALA A 33 -22.35 8.92 7.01
N ALA A 34 -22.16 8.27 5.87
CA ALA A 34 -22.03 6.83 5.81
C ALA A 34 -20.68 6.49 6.43
N LEU A 35 -20.69 6.16 7.73
CA LEU A 35 -19.64 5.38 8.35
C LEU A 35 -19.57 4.07 7.56
N ALA A 36 -18.64 3.98 6.61
CA ALA A 36 -18.29 2.73 5.98
C ALA A 36 -17.77 1.81 7.10
N ALA A 37 -18.60 0.87 7.53
CA ALA A 37 -18.22 -0.18 8.43
C ALA A 37 -17.00 -0.90 7.82
N VAL A 38 -15.84 -0.72 8.45
CA VAL A 38 -14.64 -1.49 8.14
C VAL A 38 -15.00 -2.94 8.38
N SER A 39 -15.14 -3.71 7.31
CA SER A 39 -15.32 -5.15 7.41
C SER A 39 -14.07 -5.71 8.10
N PRO A 40 -14.20 -6.50 9.19
CA PRO A 40 -13.07 -7.18 9.77
C PRO A 40 -12.47 -8.10 8.71
N VAL A 41 -11.17 -7.98 8.48
CA VAL A 41 -10.41 -8.93 7.66
C VAL A 41 -10.65 -10.32 8.25
N PRO A 42 -11.25 -11.28 7.53
CA PRO A 42 -11.37 -12.63 8.08
C PRO A 42 -9.96 -13.20 8.25
N PRO A 43 -9.65 -13.87 9.37
CA PRO A 43 -8.42 -14.63 9.48
C PRO A 43 -8.40 -15.67 8.35
N PHE A 44 -7.31 -15.72 7.59
CA PHE A 44 -7.12 -16.73 6.55
C PHE A 44 -7.38 -18.12 7.13
N PRO A 45 -8.26 -18.95 6.53
CA PRO A 45 -8.35 -20.34 6.92
C PRO A 45 -7.04 -21.05 6.50
N PRO A 46 -6.46 -21.91 7.35
CA PRO A 46 -5.42 -22.82 6.88
C PRO A 46 -6.02 -23.72 5.79
N SER A 47 -5.29 -23.91 4.68
CA SER A 47 -5.64 -24.94 3.69
C SER A 47 -5.86 -26.28 4.40
N PRO A 48 -6.93 -27.04 4.09
CA PRO A 48 -7.15 -28.33 4.73
C PRO A 48 -6.10 -29.33 4.23
N ALA A 49 -5.03 -29.50 5.00
CA ALA A 49 -4.18 -30.67 4.88
C ALA A 49 -4.98 -31.85 5.45
N LEU A 50 -5.34 -32.80 4.59
CA LEU A 50 -5.89 -34.10 4.98
C LEU A 50 -4.97 -34.75 6.04
N ALA A 51 -5.46 -34.90 7.25
CA ALA A 51 -4.74 -35.53 8.35
C ALA A 51 -4.87 -37.05 8.24
N ALA A 52 -3.76 -37.72 7.94
CA ALA A 52 -3.59 -39.15 8.21
C ALA A 52 -3.03 -39.32 9.64
N PRO A 53 -3.34 -40.41 10.36
CA PRO A 53 -2.85 -40.62 11.71
C PRO A 53 -1.35 -40.96 11.68
N ALA A 54 -0.53 -40.19 12.38
CA ALA A 54 0.90 -40.44 12.51
C ALA A 54 1.26 -40.80 13.96
N ILE A 55 1.83 -42.00 14.13
CA ILE A 55 2.54 -42.42 15.35
C ILE A 55 3.66 -41.41 15.63
N ALA A 56 3.71 -40.89 16.85
CA ALA A 56 4.67 -39.88 17.27
C ALA A 56 6.08 -40.48 17.44
N VAL A 57 6.84 -40.54 16.35
CA VAL A 57 8.31 -40.59 16.42
C VAL A 57 8.78 -39.15 16.62
N ALA A 58 9.59 -38.90 17.66
CA ALA A 58 10.17 -37.59 17.94
C ALA A 58 10.92 -37.08 16.70
N ARG A 59 10.27 -36.20 15.94
CA ARG A 59 10.80 -35.65 14.69
C ARG A 59 11.88 -34.64 15.05
N PRO A 60 13.12 -34.76 14.53
CA PRO A 60 14.10 -33.69 14.67
C PRO A 60 13.46 -32.38 14.19
N ALA A 61 13.69 -31.29 14.93
CA ALA A 61 13.12 -29.99 14.60
C ALA A 61 13.38 -29.69 13.11
N PRO A 62 12.35 -29.38 12.32
CA PRO A 62 12.54 -29.12 10.90
C PRO A 62 13.57 -28.00 10.75
N ARG A 63 14.64 -28.26 9.97
CA ARG A 63 15.61 -27.23 9.61
C ARG A 63 14.83 -26.05 9.04
N ALA A 64 14.97 -24.88 9.67
CA ALA A 64 14.25 -23.68 9.26
C ALA A 64 14.48 -23.44 7.76
N VAL A 65 13.40 -23.43 6.98
CA VAL A 65 13.47 -23.15 5.55
C VAL A 65 14.03 -21.74 5.38
N ARG A 66 15.05 -21.60 4.53
CA ARG A 66 15.62 -20.31 4.15
C ARG A 66 15.52 -20.16 2.65
N TYR A 67 15.04 -19.01 2.21
CA TYR A 67 14.90 -18.66 0.81
C TYR A 67 16.19 -17.98 0.34
N PRO A 68 16.94 -18.58 -0.62
CA PRO A 68 18.06 -17.90 -1.26
C PRO A 68 17.64 -16.55 -1.87
N LEU A 69 18.47 -15.52 -1.69
CA LEU A 69 18.25 -14.18 -2.26
C LEU A 69 18.86 -14.07 -3.67
N THR A 70 18.25 -14.76 -4.63
CA THR A 70 18.61 -14.69 -6.06
C THR A 70 18.36 -13.27 -6.61
N ARG A 71 18.92 -12.98 -7.79
CA ARG A 71 18.68 -11.70 -8.49
C ARG A 71 17.19 -11.46 -8.71
N GLN A 72 16.47 -12.51 -9.10
CA GLN A 72 15.04 -12.48 -9.35
C GLN A 72 14.23 -12.18 -8.10
N ARG A 73 14.57 -12.85 -7.00
CA ARG A 73 13.90 -12.64 -5.71
C ARG A 73 14.17 -11.25 -5.15
N ARG A 74 15.40 -10.74 -5.28
CA ARG A 74 15.73 -9.35 -4.92
C ARG A 74 14.94 -8.34 -5.76
N ALA A 75 14.81 -8.58 -7.06
CA ALA A 75 13.99 -7.73 -7.93
C ALA A 75 12.50 -7.75 -7.51
N LEU A 76 11.97 -8.92 -7.13
CA LEU A 76 10.60 -9.01 -6.60
C LEU A 76 10.47 -8.24 -5.27
N LEU A 77 11.37 -8.46 -4.33
CA LEU A 77 11.34 -7.78 -3.03
C LEU A 77 11.38 -6.26 -3.20
N ALA A 78 12.24 -5.75 -4.08
CA ALA A 78 12.27 -4.36 -4.48
C ALA A 78 10.92 -3.90 -5.06
N THR A 79 10.29 -4.72 -5.89
CA THR A 79 9.00 -4.42 -6.52
C THR A 79 7.86 -4.38 -5.50
N ILE A 80 7.84 -5.27 -4.52
CA ILE A 80 6.86 -5.24 -3.42
C ILE A 80 7.03 -3.95 -2.61
N ARG A 81 8.27 -3.60 -2.25
CA ARG A 81 8.58 -2.33 -1.58
C ARG A 81 8.10 -1.12 -2.38
N PHE A 82 8.28 -1.15 -3.69
CA PHE A 82 7.81 -0.10 -4.58
C PHE A 82 6.28 -0.01 -4.62
N ALA A 83 5.60 -1.15 -4.67
CA ALA A 83 4.15 -1.21 -4.66
C ALA A 83 3.56 -0.66 -3.35
N GLU A 84 4.17 -1.04 -2.22
CA GLU A 84 3.79 -0.61 -0.86
C GLU A 84 4.28 0.81 -0.50
N GLY A 85 5.04 1.48 -1.38
CA GLY A 85 5.53 2.84 -1.15
C GLY A 85 6.70 2.95 -0.15
N THR A 86 7.37 1.85 0.17
CA THR A 86 8.55 1.81 1.07
C THR A 86 9.88 1.74 0.29
N TRP A 87 9.82 1.81 -1.04
CA TRP A 87 11.00 1.91 -1.90
C TRP A 87 11.48 3.36 -2.02
N ALA A 88 12.41 3.74 -1.15
CA ALA A 88 13.12 5.01 -1.23
C ALA A 88 14.50 4.82 -1.88
N GLY A 89 14.52 4.46 -3.16
CA GLY A 89 15.77 4.20 -3.89
C GLY A 89 16.59 3.03 -3.35
N GLY A 90 15.92 2.08 -2.67
CA GLY A 90 16.58 0.96 -2.01
C GLY A 90 17.04 1.24 -0.57
N SER A 91 16.85 2.46 -0.04
CA SER A 91 17.22 2.83 1.34
C SER A 91 16.76 1.80 2.38
N PRO A 92 17.58 1.50 3.40
CA PRO A 92 17.18 0.62 4.50
C PRO A 92 16.00 1.17 5.33
N ASP A 93 15.67 2.47 5.23
CA ASP A 93 14.57 3.06 6.00
C ASP A 93 13.22 2.43 5.71
N GLY A 94 13.04 1.87 4.51
CA GLY A 94 11.84 1.12 4.15
C GLY A 94 11.54 -0.03 5.14
N TYR A 95 12.56 -0.68 5.70
CA TYR A 95 12.40 -1.74 6.70
C TYR A 95 11.87 -1.25 8.05
N ARG A 96 11.91 0.08 8.29
CA ARG A 96 11.44 0.71 9.52
C ARG A 96 10.11 1.43 9.34
N THR A 97 9.55 1.46 8.14
CA THR A 97 8.36 2.25 7.82
C THR A 97 7.09 1.64 8.40
N LEU A 98 6.35 2.41 9.20
CA LEU A 98 4.97 2.15 9.57
C LEU A 98 4.03 2.54 8.43
N TYR A 99 2.82 1.98 8.44
CA TYR A 99 1.71 2.50 7.66
C TYR A 99 1.61 4.02 7.84
N GLY A 100 1.58 4.75 6.73
CA GLY A 100 1.56 6.21 6.75
C GLY A 100 2.93 6.89 6.75
N GLY A 101 4.05 6.16 6.79
CA GLY A 101 5.38 6.68 6.45
C GLY A 101 6.31 7.00 7.62
N GLU A 102 5.83 6.95 8.85
CA GLU A 102 6.70 7.15 10.04
C GLU A 102 7.69 5.99 10.20
N LEU A 103 8.82 6.25 10.87
CA LEU A 103 9.86 5.24 11.10
C LEU A 103 9.86 4.76 12.54
N VAL A 104 9.95 3.44 12.74
CA VAL A 104 10.14 2.88 14.09
C VAL A 104 11.59 3.01 14.55
N PRO A 105 11.82 3.23 15.86
CA PRO A 105 13.18 3.36 16.39
C PRO A 105 13.91 2.02 16.49
N SER A 106 13.18 0.90 16.59
CA SER A 106 13.75 -0.44 16.80
C SER A 106 13.10 -1.49 15.88
N LEU A 107 13.90 -2.49 15.50
CA LEU A 107 13.48 -3.67 14.72
C LEU A 107 13.65 -4.97 15.53
N GLU A 108 13.80 -4.88 16.85
CA GLU A 108 13.89 -6.06 17.72
C GLU A 108 12.62 -6.91 17.68
N LEU A 109 11.47 -6.29 17.48
CA LEU A 109 10.17 -6.93 17.32
C LEU A 109 9.38 -6.22 16.22
N HIS A 110 8.35 -6.89 15.70
CA HIS A 110 7.36 -6.19 14.89
C HIS A 110 6.67 -5.16 15.79
N PRO A 111 6.52 -3.90 15.35
CA PRO A 111 6.11 -2.81 16.24
C PRO A 111 4.68 -2.97 16.76
N ASP A 112 3.79 -3.57 15.96
CA ASP A 112 2.37 -3.77 16.33
C ASP A 112 1.67 -2.45 16.75
N ILE A 113 2.07 -1.35 16.10
CA ILE A 113 1.52 -0.01 16.32
C ILE A 113 0.45 0.24 15.26
N VAL A 114 -0.80 0.44 15.69
CA VAL A 114 -1.89 0.83 14.80
C VAL A 114 -1.78 2.32 14.49
N VAL A 115 -1.66 2.67 13.22
CA VAL A 115 -1.72 4.04 12.72
C VAL A 115 -3.06 4.27 12.05
N VAL A 116 -3.73 5.38 12.38
CA VAL A 116 -5.02 5.78 11.80
C VAL A 116 -4.80 6.94 10.83
N LYS A 117 -4.99 6.68 9.53
CA LYS A 117 -5.02 7.70 8.47
C LYS A 117 -6.27 7.50 7.62
N ARG A 118 -6.11 7.25 6.32
CA ARG A 118 -7.22 6.83 5.45
C ARG A 118 -7.82 5.50 5.92
N TYR A 119 -6.97 4.62 6.46
CA TYR A 119 -7.34 3.36 7.09
C TYR A 119 -6.70 3.29 8.48
N ALA A 120 -7.23 2.42 9.34
CA ALA A 120 -6.54 1.99 10.56
C ALA A 120 -5.74 0.73 10.24
N SER A 121 -4.41 0.79 10.38
CA SER A 121 -3.54 -0.34 10.03
C SER A 121 -2.30 -0.39 10.90
N ALA A 122 -1.91 -1.60 11.29
CA ALA A 122 -0.64 -1.89 11.97
C ALA A 122 0.43 -2.45 11.01
N ALA A 123 0.27 -2.22 9.70
CA ALA A 123 1.24 -2.64 8.70
C ALA A 123 2.59 -1.96 8.93
N ALA A 124 3.67 -2.73 8.89
CA ALA A 124 5.01 -2.23 9.14
C ALA A 124 6.08 -2.90 8.28
N GLY A 125 7.22 -2.22 8.21
CA GLY A 125 8.41 -2.66 7.50
C GLY A 125 8.31 -2.53 5.99
N ALA A 126 9.34 -3.05 5.33
CA ALA A 126 9.56 -2.90 3.89
C ALA A 126 8.41 -3.51 3.08
N TYR A 127 7.76 -4.52 3.63
CA TYR A 127 6.70 -5.28 2.96
C TYR A 127 5.32 -5.04 3.59
N GLN A 128 5.20 -4.01 4.44
CA GLN A 128 3.93 -3.61 5.10
C GLN A 128 3.17 -4.80 5.68
N MET A 129 3.88 -5.69 6.37
CA MET A 129 3.29 -6.88 6.97
C MET A 129 2.39 -6.50 8.15
N LEU A 130 1.23 -7.14 8.26
CA LEU A 130 0.38 -7.03 9.44
C LEU A 130 0.92 -7.89 10.59
N PRO A 131 0.60 -7.57 11.86
CA PRO A 131 1.07 -8.32 13.03
C PRO A 131 0.77 -9.83 12.96
N ALA A 132 -0.44 -10.20 12.54
CA ALA A 132 -0.85 -11.59 12.39
C ALA A 132 -0.06 -12.32 11.28
N THR A 133 0.11 -11.66 10.12
CA THR A 133 0.91 -12.17 9.00
C THR A 133 2.36 -12.39 9.41
N TRP A 134 2.98 -11.40 10.07
CA TRP A 134 4.33 -11.50 10.60
C TRP A 134 4.45 -12.64 11.60
N LYS A 135 3.53 -12.76 12.56
CA LYS A 135 3.53 -13.83 13.56
C LYS A 135 3.48 -15.21 12.91
N ALA A 136 2.62 -15.40 11.90
CA ALA A 136 2.52 -16.66 11.17
C ALA A 136 3.82 -17.00 10.41
N ALA A 137 4.36 -16.05 9.64
CA ALA A 137 5.57 -16.26 8.86
C ALA A 137 6.81 -16.47 9.76
N SER A 138 6.99 -15.63 10.78
CA SER A 138 8.11 -15.72 11.71
C SER A 138 8.10 -17.02 12.51
N SER A 139 6.93 -17.48 12.97
CA SER A 139 6.78 -18.78 13.64
C SER A 139 7.14 -19.93 12.71
N ARG A 140 6.63 -19.92 11.47
CA ARG A 140 6.88 -20.99 10.49
C ARG A 140 8.36 -21.12 10.12
N LEU A 141 9.07 -20.00 10.05
CA LEU A 141 10.48 -19.94 9.66
C LEU A 141 11.47 -19.88 10.83
N GLY A 142 10.98 -19.83 12.08
CA GLY A 142 11.82 -19.65 13.26
C GLY A 142 12.61 -18.33 13.23
N LEU A 143 11.99 -17.24 12.79
CA LEU A 143 12.62 -15.92 12.75
C LEU A 143 12.60 -15.26 14.14
N ARG A 144 13.72 -14.66 14.53
CA ARG A 144 13.84 -13.87 15.76
C ARG A 144 14.12 -12.42 15.41
N GLY A 145 13.22 -11.54 15.81
CA GLY A 145 13.23 -10.11 15.52
C GLY A 145 12.81 -9.74 14.10
N PHE A 146 12.58 -8.45 13.89
CA PHE A 146 11.97 -7.87 12.70
C PHE A 146 12.98 -7.11 11.83
N GLY A 147 14.26 -7.47 11.92
CA GLY A 147 15.32 -6.88 11.11
C GLY A 147 15.18 -7.17 9.59
N PRO A 148 15.92 -6.45 8.74
CA PRO A 148 15.77 -6.51 7.27
C PRO A 148 15.82 -7.92 6.69
N ALA A 149 16.82 -8.71 7.07
CA ALA A 149 16.98 -10.07 6.58
C ALA A 149 15.78 -10.97 6.92
N ASN A 150 15.18 -10.80 8.10
CA ASN A 150 14.00 -11.57 8.49
C ASN A 150 12.74 -11.11 7.76
N GLN A 151 12.61 -9.81 7.52
CA GLN A 151 11.53 -9.28 6.69
C GLN A 151 11.59 -9.86 5.26
N ASP A 152 12.78 -9.91 4.66
CA ASP A 152 12.98 -10.52 3.33
C ASP A 152 12.56 -11.99 3.31
N GLN A 153 12.96 -12.75 4.33
CA GLN A 153 12.60 -14.17 4.43
C GLN A 153 11.09 -14.36 4.62
N ALA A 154 10.45 -13.54 5.45
CA ALA A 154 9.01 -13.58 5.63
C ALA A 154 8.27 -13.23 4.34
N ALA A 155 8.70 -12.18 3.62
CA ALA A 155 8.10 -11.80 2.34
C ALA A 155 8.24 -12.92 1.29
N LEU A 156 9.43 -13.53 1.14
CA LEU A 156 9.61 -14.64 0.20
C LEU A 156 8.80 -15.88 0.58
N TYR A 157 8.62 -16.14 1.88
CA TYR A 157 7.70 -17.17 2.34
C TYR A 157 6.26 -16.89 1.91
N LEU A 158 5.77 -15.65 2.09
CA LEU A 158 4.42 -15.29 1.67
C LEU A 158 4.25 -15.41 0.15
N VAL A 159 5.23 -14.97 -0.64
CA VAL A 159 5.26 -15.15 -2.11
C VAL A 159 5.14 -16.62 -2.50
N ASP A 160 5.86 -17.49 -1.79
CA ASP A 160 5.81 -18.94 -2.00
C ASP A 160 4.43 -19.51 -1.65
N GLN A 161 3.86 -19.12 -0.52
CA GLN A 161 2.51 -19.54 -0.10
C GLN A 161 1.42 -19.09 -1.08
N ARG A 162 1.61 -17.96 -1.78
CA ARG A 162 0.70 -17.50 -2.86
C ARG A 162 0.94 -18.21 -4.20
N GLY A 163 1.99 -19.03 -4.31
CA GLY A 163 2.33 -19.77 -5.53
C GLY A 163 2.94 -18.90 -6.63
N ALA A 164 3.52 -17.74 -6.28
CA ALA A 164 4.13 -16.84 -7.25
C ALA A 164 5.65 -17.05 -7.41
N LEU A 165 6.29 -17.76 -6.46
CA LEU A 165 7.75 -17.87 -6.41
C LEU A 165 8.36 -18.52 -7.65
N ALA A 166 7.74 -19.58 -8.19
CA ALA A 166 8.26 -20.27 -9.37
C ALA A 166 8.28 -19.38 -10.63
N SER A 167 7.28 -18.51 -10.81
CA SER A 167 7.27 -17.54 -11.92
C SER A 167 8.40 -16.53 -11.75
N VAL A 168 8.56 -16.04 -10.53
CA VAL A 168 9.59 -15.06 -10.17
C VAL A 168 10.97 -15.65 -10.41
N ASP A 169 11.21 -16.90 -10.00
CA ASP A 169 12.50 -17.57 -10.18
C ASP A 169 12.89 -17.75 -11.66
N ARG A 170 11.91 -17.80 -12.58
CA ARG A 170 12.14 -17.73 -14.03
C ARG A 170 12.38 -16.31 -14.56
N GLY A 171 12.45 -15.32 -13.68
CA GLY A 171 12.60 -13.91 -14.04
C GLY A 171 11.32 -13.28 -14.61
N GLN A 172 10.13 -13.79 -14.24
CA GLN A 172 8.86 -13.34 -14.79
C GLN A 172 7.89 -12.91 -13.68
N LEU A 173 7.49 -11.63 -13.69
CA LEU A 173 6.38 -11.13 -12.87
C LEU A 173 5.09 -11.10 -13.72
N SER A 174 4.50 -12.27 -13.98
CA SER A 174 3.30 -12.43 -14.81
C SER A 174 2.05 -11.81 -14.19
N ASP A 175 0.98 -11.65 -14.97
CA ASP A 175 -0.30 -11.11 -14.48
C ASP A 175 -0.92 -12.05 -13.44
N ASP A 176 -0.82 -13.36 -13.66
CA ASP A 176 -1.19 -14.40 -12.69
C ASP A 176 -0.39 -14.29 -11.40
N ALA A 177 0.93 -14.04 -11.48
CA ALA A 177 1.76 -13.86 -10.30
C ALA A 177 1.32 -12.60 -9.53
N MET A 178 1.08 -11.49 -10.22
CA MET A 178 0.59 -10.25 -9.58
C MET A 178 -0.79 -10.44 -8.94
N ALA A 179 -1.72 -11.10 -9.62
CA ALA A 179 -3.05 -11.37 -9.09
C ALA A 179 -3.02 -12.29 -7.85
N ARG A 180 -2.11 -13.27 -7.81
CA ARG A 180 -1.86 -14.09 -6.61
C ARG A 180 -1.28 -13.28 -5.46
N LEU A 181 -0.34 -12.38 -5.76
CA LEU A 181 0.28 -11.48 -4.78
C LEU A 181 -0.70 -10.42 -4.26
N ALA A 182 -1.72 -10.04 -5.03
CA ALA A 182 -2.80 -9.15 -4.59
C ALA A 182 -3.60 -9.71 -3.40
N GLY A 183 -3.56 -11.02 -3.17
CA GLY A 183 -4.11 -11.65 -1.97
C GLY A 183 -3.28 -11.42 -0.71
N GLU A 184 -2.08 -10.84 -0.81
CA GLU A 184 -1.20 -10.51 0.32
C GLU A 184 -0.94 -9.00 0.41
N TRP A 185 -0.65 -8.36 -0.72
CA TRP A 185 -0.31 -6.94 -0.81
C TRP A 185 -1.42 -6.18 -1.53
N ALA A 186 -2.07 -5.27 -0.81
CA ALA A 186 -3.23 -4.53 -1.32
C ALA A 186 -2.90 -3.60 -2.50
N SER A 187 -1.61 -3.29 -2.68
CA SER A 187 -1.11 -2.48 -3.79
C SER A 187 -1.00 -3.24 -5.12
N PHE A 188 -1.11 -4.57 -5.13
CA PHE A 188 -1.06 -5.39 -6.34
C PHE A 188 -2.44 -5.51 -7.01
N PRO A 189 -2.50 -5.53 -8.36
CA PRO A 189 -3.76 -5.65 -9.09
C PRO A 189 -4.21 -7.12 -9.24
N LEU A 190 -5.52 -7.36 -9.20
CA LEU A 190 -6.16 -8.58 -9.70
C LEU A 190 -6.15 -8.60 -11.25
N HIS A 191 -6.58 -9.71 -11.86
CA HIS A 191 -6.66 -9.83 -13.33
C HIS A 191 -7.46 -8.72 -14.02
N HIS A 192 -8.51 -8.22 -13.38
CA HIS A 192 -9.31 -7.11 -13.91
C HIS A 192 -8.66 -5.73 -13.69
N GLY A 193 -7.44 -5.67 -13.14
CA GLY A 193 -6.69 -4.44 -12.87
C GLY A 193 -7.10 -3.69 -11.61
N GLY A 194 -8.05 -4.22 -10.83
CA GLY A 194 -8.58 -3.61 -9.61
C GLY A 194 -8.01 -4.21 -8.32
N SER A 195 -8.56 -3.79 -7.19
CA SER A 195 -8.09 -4.15 -5.85
C SER A 195 -8.82 -5.35 -5.27
N ALA A 196 -8.07 -6.22 -4.58
CA ALA A 196 -8.66 -7.24 -3.73
C ALA A 196 -9.32 -6.67 -2.45
N TYR A 197 -8.96 -5.44 -2.06
CA TYR A 197 -9.35 -4.85 -0.76
C TYR A 197 -10.05 -3.50 -0.89
N GLY A 198 -10.43 -3.09 -2.10
CA GLY A 198 -10.99 -1.75 -2.35
C GLY A 198 -10.01 -0.60 -2.14
N GLN A 199 -8.71 -0.89 -2.04
CA GLN A 199 -7.65 0.10 -1.86
C GLN A 199 -6.99 0.47 -3.19
N PRO A 200 -6.30 1.63 -3.31
CA PRO A 200 -5.56 1.97 -4.51
C PRO A 200 -4.52 0.90 -4.89
N VAL A 201 -4.48 0.50 -6.16
CA VAL A 201 -3.50 -0.46 -6.70
C VAL A 201 -2.54 0.21 -7.68
N LYS A 202 -1.37 -0.39 -7.85
CA LYS A 202 -0.44 -0.09 -8.94
C LYS A 202 -0.88 -0.74 -10.24
N ARG A 203 -0.56 -0.11 -11.37
CA ARG A 203 -0.83 -0.71 -12.69
C ARG A 203 0.11 -1.89 -12.92
N ALA A 204 -0.40 -3.01 -13.43
CA ALA A 204 0.39 -4.22 -13.72
C ALA A 204 1.66 -3.92 -14.55
N GLY A 205 1.52 -3.09 -15.60
CA GLY A 205 2.65 -2.69 -16.44
C GLY A 205 3.68 -1.82 -15.72
N GLU A 206 3.29 -1.04 -14.70
CA GLU A 206 4.23 -0.26 -13.87
C GLU A 206 5.08 -1.20 -13.00
N LEU A 207 4.44 -2.16 -12.33
CA LEU A 207 5.12 -3.16 -11.50
C LEU A 207 6.08 -4.02 -12.33
N ARG A 208 5.65 -4.48 -13.51
CA ARG A 208 6.50 -5.28 -14.39
C ARG A 208 7.72 -4.50 -14.88
N ARG A 209 7.54 -3.25 -15.32
CA ARG A 209 8.67 -2.39 -15.74
C ARG A 209 9.66 -2.19 -14.59
N PHE A 210 9.17 -1.97 -13.38
CA PHE A 210 10.02 -1.80 -12.20
C PHE A 210 10.80 -3.08 -11.89
N PHE A 211 10.11 -4.23 -11.85
CA PHE A 211 10.72 -5.54 -11.67
C PHE A 211 11.82 -5.81 -12.71
N ASP A 212 11.54 -5.56 -13.98
CA ASP A 212 12.48 -5.78 -15.08
C ASP A 212 13.70 -4.84 -14.98
N ALA A 213 13.52 -3.61 -14.51
CA ALA A 213 14.63 -2.68 -14.26
C ALA A 213 15.54 -3.19 -13.14
N GLN A 214 14.96 -3.64 -12.02
CA GLN A 214 15.70 -4.26 -10.92
C GLN A 214 16.41 -5.54 -11.38
N LEU A 215 15.74 -6.35 -12.20
CA LEU A 215 16.33 -7.52 -12.84
C LEU A 215 17.48 -7.17 -13.76
N ARG A 216 17.56 -5.97 -14.35
CA ARG A 216 18.72 -5.55 -15.16
C ARG A 216 19.83 -4.91 -14.33
N GLY A 217 19.61 -4.68 -13.03
CA GLY A 217 20.50 -3.89 -12.18
C GLY A 217 20.46 -2.40 -12.50
N GLN A 218 19.39 -1.94 -13.18
CA GLN A 218 19.17 -0.55 -13.49
C GLN A 218 18.38 0.09 -12.35
N THR A 219 19.07 0.79 -11.45
CA THR A 219 18.41 1.63 -10.46
C THR A 219 17.81 2.83 -11.19
N GLN A 220 16.49 2.88 -11.32
CA GLN A 220 15.84 4.09 -11.80
C GLN A 220 16.04 5.18 -10.74
N PRO A 221 16.56 6.38 -11.09
CA PRO A 221 16.62 7.47 -10.13
C PRO A 221 15.19 7.75 -9.65
N ALA A 222 15.05 7.99 -8.34
CA ALA A 222 13.78 8.41 -7.75
C ALA A 222 13.19 9.53 -8.63
N ALA A 223 11.93 9.37 -9.04
CA ALA A 223 11.28 10.30 -9.94
C ALA A 223 11.49 11.73 -9.42
N ALA A 224 12.27 12.51 -10.15
CA ALA A 224 12.42 13.93 -9.90
C ALA A 224 11.00 14.51 -9.88
N SER A 225 10.62 15.09 -8.74
CA SER A 225 9.39 15.83 -8.57
C SER A 225 9.22 16.78 -9.75
N ARG A 226 8.26 16.48 -10.63
CA ARG A 226 7.73 17.46 -11.56
C ARG A 226 6.87 18.41 -10.75
N LEU A 227 7.51 19.44 -10.20
CA LEU A 227 6.85 20.71 -9.96
C LEU A 227 6.95 21.50 -11.26
N GLY A 228 5.84 21.53 -11.98
CA GLY A 228 5.47 22.61 -12.89
C GLY A 228 4.37 23.41 -12.23
#